data_AF-A0A3D2R6Q6-F1
#
_entry.id   AF-A0A3D2R6Q6-F1
#
_cell.length_a   1.000
_cell.length_b   1.000
_cell.length_c   1.000
_cell.angle_alpha   90.00
_cell.angle_beta   90.00
_cell.angle_gamma   90.00
#
_symmetry.space_group_name_H-M   'P 1'
#
loop_
_entity.id
_entity.type
_entity.pdbx_description
1 polymer ?
#
loop_
_entity_poly.entity_id
_entity_poly.type
_entity_poly.pdbx_seq_one_letter_code
_entity_poly.pdbx_strand_id
1 'polypeptide(L)'
;MMRLIKLSLCTLALLAAGLLSAQNKAVPVFKDGLAQIVEEFSDQSQWMRHDLWVETEFDSDFDGQLDRMHVSVTRPKQTDTEGLKLPVIYVTSPYFAGVAGDVPGSFWDVHQELGEDSPPHIHPEVKRVGERPIISNSHIKTWVPRGYIVVHSSSPGT
;
A
#
# COMPACT_ATOMS: atom_id res chain seq x y z
N MET A 1 -47.82 14.73 -49.12
CA MET A 1 -47.26 15.35 -47.89
C MET A 1 -47.33 14.32 -46.77
N MET A 2 -46.51 13.27 -46.72
CA MET A 2 -45.06 13.18 -46.58
C MET A 2 -44.52 13.73 -45.27
N ARG A 3 -44.31 12.79 -44.33
CA ARG A 3 -43.18 12.64 -43.40
C ARG A 3 -42.80 13.89 -42.60
N LEU A 4 -43.24 14.00 -41.33
CA LEU A 4 -42.52 14.82 -40.34
C LEU A 4 -42.69 14.43 -38.85
N ILE A 5 -43.52 13.44 -38.48
CA ILE A 5 -43.82 13.21 -37.05
C ILE A 5 -42.95 12.11 -36.39
N LYS A 6 -42.19 11.31 -37.15
CA LYS A 6 -41.40 10.19 -36.59
C LYS A 6 -40.02 10.56 -36.02
N LEU A 7 -39.59 11.83 -36.09
CA LEU A 7 -38.26 12.24 -35.63
C LEU A 7 -38.20 12.68 -34.15
N SER A 8 -39.33 12.80 -33.46
CA SER A 8 -39.39 13.37 -32.10
C SER A 8 -39.24 12.35 -30.97
N LEU A 9 -39.40 11.05 -31.24
CA LEU A 9 -39.36 10.01 -30.20
C LEU A 9 -37.93 9.47 -29.96
N CYS A 10 -37.09 9.40 -31.00
CA CYS A 10 -35.69 8.95 -30.86
C CYS A 10 -34.81 9.96 -30.13
N THR A 11 -35.03 11.27 -30.31
CA THR A 11 -34.28 12.33 -29.64
C THR A 11 -34.61 12.42 -28.15
N LEU A 12 -35.84 12.12 -27.74
CA LEU A 12 -36.21 12.07 -26.32
C LEU A 12 -35.64 10.83 -25.62
N ALA A 13 -35.54 9.69 -26.33
CA ALA A 13 -34.91 8.47 -25.81
C ALA A 13 -33.38 8.62 -25.65
N LEU A 14 -32.70 9.34 -26.55
CA LEU A 14 -31.26 9.64 -26.38
C LEU A 14 -30.98 10.60 -25.20
N LEU A 15 -31.89 11.54 -24.92
CA LEU A 15 -31.76 12.41 -23.73
C LEU A 15 -31.97 11.64 -22.42
N ALA A 16 -32.90 10.69 -22.39
CA ALA A 16 -33.15 9.85 -21.22
C ALA A 16 -31.98 8.87 -20.92
N ALA A 17 -31.31 8.37 -21.96
CA ALA A 17 -30.13 7.51 -21.79
C ALA A 17 -28.90 8.27 -21.24
N GLY A 18 -28.78 9.57 -21.54
CA GLY A 18 -27.70 10.42 -21.01
C GLY A 18 -27.82 10.74 -19.51
N LEU A 19 -29.03 10.69 -18.94
CA LEU A 19 -29.28 10.99 -17.52
C LEU A 19 -29.03 9.80 -16.57
N LEU A 20 -28.91 8.57 -17.09
CA LEU A 20 -28.68 7.38 -16.25
C LEU A 20 -27.22 7.13 -15.85
N SER A 21 -26.26 7.95 -16.32
CA SER A 21 -24.87 7.88 -15.86
C SER A 21 -24.56 8.87 -14.74
N ALA A 22 -25.51 9.12 -13.85
CA ALA A 22 -25.15 9.49 -12.48
C ALA A 22 -24.52 8.26 -11.81
N GLN A 23 -23.27 7.94 -12.17
CA GLN A 23 -22.47 6.98 -11.43
C GLN A 23 -22.41 7.49 -9.99
N ASN A 24 -23.06 6.77 -9.07
CA ASN A 24 -22.90 7.03 -7.66
C ASN A 24 -21.41 6.91 -7.35
N LYS A 25 -20.83 7.97 -6.81
CA LYS A 25 -19.41 7.98 -6.40
C LYS A 25 -19.20 6.88 -5.37
N ALA A 26 -18.10 6.14 -5.51
CA ALA A 26 -17.77 5.11 -4.54
C ALA A 26 -17.35 5.76 -3.22
N VAL A 27 -17.94 5.32 -2.11
CA VAL A 27 -17.64 5.84 -0.77
C VAL A 27 -17.50 4.69 0.22
N PRO A 28 -16.69 4.83 1.27
CA PRO A 28 -16.65 3.86 2.36
C PRO A 28 -18.04 3.66 2.98
N VAL A 29 -18.36 2.41 3.30
CA VAL A 29 -19.64 2.02 3.93
C VAL A 29 -19.37 1.44 5.31
N PHE A 30 -20.19 1.82 6.29
CA PHE A 30 -20.10 1.32 7.66
C PHE A 30 -21.42 0.70 8.10
N LYS A 31 -21.34 -0.42 8.82
CA LYS A 31 -22.49 -1.11 9.43
C LYS A 31 -22.11 -1.54 10.83
N ASP A 32 -22.95 -1.22 11.82
CA ASP A 32 -22.73 -1.57 13.23
C ASP A 32 -21.35 -1.12 13.75
N GLY A 33 -20.87 0.04 13.27
CA GLY A 33 -19.55 0.60 13.62
C GLY A 33 -18.35 0.00 12.88
N LEU A 34 -18.56 -0.94 11.95
CA LEU A 34 -17.49 -1.63 11.23
C LEU A 34 -17.44 -1.20 9.76
N ALA A 35 -16.23 -1.01 9.23
CA ALA A 35 -16.01 -0.75 7.80
C ALA A 35 -16.33 -1.99 6.96
N GLN A 36 -17.15 -1.82 5.95
CA GLN A 36 -17.63 -2.89 5.08
C GLN A 36 -16.82 -2.93 3.79
N ILE A 37 -16.83 -4.09 3.12
CA ILE A 37 -16.28 -4.22 1.78
C ILE A 37 -17.18 -3.45 0.82
N VAL A 38 -16.56 -2.66 -0.05
CA VAL A 38 -17.19 -1.91 -1.14
C VAL A 38 -16.70 -2.52 -2.45
N GLU A 39 -17.63 -2.93 -3.31
CA GLU A 39 -17.32 -3.67 -4.54
C GLU A 39 -16.39 -2.88 -5.45
N GLU A 40 -16.61 -1.57 -5.55
CA GLU A 40 -15.82 -0.65 -6.36
C GLU A 40 -14.35 -0.56 -5.91
N PHE A 41 -14.04 -0.89 -4.65
CA PHE A 41 -12.68 -0.94 -4.11
C PHE A 41 -12.06 -2.34 -4.14
N SER A 42 -12.81 -3.36 -4.56
CA SER A 42 -12.43 -4.77 -4.36
C SER A 42 -11.61 -5.38 -5.50
N ASP A 43 -11.67 -4.79 -6.71
CA ASP A 43 -10.87 -5.25 -7.85
C ASP A 43 -9.39 -4.86 -7.70
N GLN A 44 -8.57 -5.84 -7.33
CA GLN A 44 -7.12 -5.67 -7.11
C GLN A 44 -6.35 -5.27 -8.37
N SER A 45 -6.87 -5.58 -9.56
CA SER A 45 -6.24 -5.19 -10.82
C SER A 45 -6.35 -3.67 -11.06
N GLN A 46 -7.30 -3.03 -10.39
CA GLN A 46 -7.59 -1.61 -10.47
C GLN A 46 -6.97 -0.82 -9.30
N TRP A 47 -6.19 -1.47 -8.44
CA TRP A 47 -5.51 -0.78 -7.36
C TRP A 47 -4.29 -0.03 -7.87
N MET A 48 -4.16 1.22 -7.44
CA MET A 48 -2.97 2.02 -7.68
C MET A 48 -1.89 1.58 -6.70
N ARG A 49 -0.72 1.21 -7.23
CA ARG A 49 0.44 0.77 -6.46
C ARG A 49 1.62 1.69 -6.76
N HIS A 50 2.17 2.30 -5.73
CA HIS A 50 3.31 3.21 -5.81
C HIS A 50 4.49 2.62 -5.07
N ASP A 51 5.68 2.89 -5.58
CA ASP A 51 6.96 2.40 -5.08
C ASP A 51 7.91 3.58 -4.97
N LEU A 52 8.23 3.94 -3.73
CA LEU A 52 8.72 5.26 -3.37
C LEU A 52 9.97 5.15 -2.49
N TRP A 53 10.77 6.21 -2.51
CA TRP A 53 11.82 6.48 -1.53
C TRP A 53 11.47 7.80 -0.84
N VAL A 54 11.18 7.75 0.45
CA VAL A 54 10.81 8.92 1.25
C VAL A 54 12.02 9.34 2.07
N GLU A 55 12.43 10.60 1.93
CA GLU A 55 13.53 11.20 2.71
C GLU A 55 13.13 11.35 4.18
N THR A 56 14.06 11.02 5.07
CA THR A 56 13.90 11.15 6.51
C THR A 56 14.48 12.48 7.00
N GLU A 57 14.41 12.73 8.32
CA GLU A 57 14.98 13.93 8.94
C GLU A 57 16.33 13.64 9.63
N PHE A 58 16.93 12.47 9.38
CA PHE A 58 18.20 12.05 9.99
C PHE A 58 19.14 11.41 8.96
N ASP A 59 20.42 11.34 9.34
CA ASP A 59 21.53 10.73 8.59
C ASP A 59 22.17 9.72 9.55
N SER A 60 21.84 8.42 9.40
CA SER A 60 22.26 7.39 10.35
C SER A 60 23.60 6.73 10.03
N ASP A 61 24.07 6.82 8.79
CA ASP A 61 25.38 6.32 8.36
C ASP A 61 26.46 7.41 8.26
N PHE A 62 26.09 8.66 8.53
CA PHE A 62 26.94 9.84 8.58
C PHE A 62 27.61 10.16 7.25
N ASP A 63 26.94 9.88 6.12
CA ASP A 63 27.45 10.18 4.78
C ASP A 63 27.22 11.66 4.35
N GLY A 64 26.48 12.43 5.15
CA GLY A 64 26.14 13.83 4.90
C GLY A 64 24.84 14.03 4.10
N GLN A 65 24.10 12.96 3.79
CA GLN A 65 22.79 12.97 3.16
C GLN A 65 21.74 12.39 4.11
N LEU A 66 20.51 12.87 4.01
CA LEU A 66 19.42 12.31 4.81
C LEU A 66 19.04 10.92 4.29
N ASP A 67 18.76 9.99 5.21
CA ASP A 67 18.40 8.63 4.87
C ASP A 67 17.09 8.62 4.07
N ARG A 68 16.92 7.59 3.23
CA ARG A 68 15.67 7.37 2.49
C ARG A 68 15.07 6.01 2.81
N MET A 69 13.78 6.00 3.14
CA MET A 69 13.03 4.78 3.43
C MET A 69 12.28 4.27 2.20
N HIS A 70 12.36 2.96 1.95
CA HIS A 70 11.55 2.30 0.91
C HIS A 70 10.09 2.22 1.36
N VAL A 71 9.18 2.82 0.60
CA VAL A 71 7.76 2.91 0.91
C VAL A 71 6.93 2.40 -0.25
N SER A 72 5.91 1.58 0.03
CA SER A 72 4.86 1.23 -0.93
C SER A 72 3.52 1.79 -0.50
N VAL A 73 2.74 2.28 -1.47
CA VAL A 73 1.38 2.78 -1.24
C VAL A 73 0.42 2.01 -2.13
N THR A 74 -0.61 1.40 -1.54
CA THR A 74 -1.72 0.77 -2.27
C THR A 74 -3.02 1.48 -1.95
N ARG A 75 -3.74 1.94 -2.99
CA ARG A 75 -5.01 2.67 -2.88
C ARG A 75 -5.97 2.32 -4.01
N PRO A 76 -7.29 2.44 -3.82
CA PRO A 76 -8.26 2.18 -4.89
C PRO A 76 -8.22 3.32 -5.93
N LYS A 77 -8.46 3.01 -7.22
CA LYS A 77 -8.36 3.99 -8.34
C LYS A 77 -9.22 5.24 -8.17
N GLN A 78 -10.29 5.17 -7.40
CA GLN A 78 -11.22 6.27 -7.13
C GLN A 78 -10.54 7.46 -6.44
N THR A 79 -9.41 7.22 -5.78
CA THR A 79 -8.57 8.28 -5.23
C THR A 79 -7.93 9.16 -6.32
N ASP A 80 -7.72 8.64 -7.54
CA ASP A 80 -7.29 9.42 -8.72
C ASP A 80 -8.49 9.85 -9.59
N THR A 81 -9.46 8.96 -9.83
CA THR A 81 -10.53 9.22 -10.81
C THR A 81 -11.68 10.06 -10.28
N GLU A 82 -11.98 10.00 -8.98
CA GLU A 82 -13.13 10.66 -8.36
C GLU A 82 -12.72 11.74 -7.34
N GLY A 83 -11.41 11.89 -7.09
CA GLY A 83 -10.86 12.75 -6.05
C GLY A 83 -11.18 12.28 -4.63
N LEU A 84 -11.50 10.98 -4.46
CA LEU A 84 -11.86 10.41 -3.18
C LEU A 84 -10.67 10.46 -2.20
N LYS A 85 -10.89 11.04 -1.02
CA LYS A 85 -9.91 11.02 0.08
C LYS A 85 -10.28 9.91 1.05
N LEU A 86 -9.29 9.09 1.42
CA LEU A 86 -9.46 7.95 2.31
C LEU A 86 -8.43 8.00 3.45
N PRO A 87 -8.77 7.47 4.63
CA PRO A 87 -7.80 7.30 5.72
C PRO A 87 -6.67 6.35 5.34
N VAL A 88 -5.52 6.51 6.01
CA VAL A 88 -4.32 5.69 5.81
C VAL A 88 -4.12 4.74 6.98
N ILE A 89 -3.82 3.48 6.69
CA ILE A 89 -3.23 2.52 7.62
C ILE A 89 -1.76 2.40 7.25
N TYR A 90 -0.90 2.90 8.13
CA TYR A 90 0.55 2.83 7.98
C TYR A 90 1.10 1.67 8.79
N VAL A 91 1.92 0.84 8.14
CA VAL A 91 2.60 -0.30 8.76
C VAL A 91 4.07 -0.24 8.39
N THR A 92 4.93 -0.10 9.40
CA THR A 92 6.38 -0.17 9.22
C THR A 92 6.91 -1.45 9.82
N SER A 93 7.90 -2.07 9.18
CA SER A 93 8.56 -3.25 9.72
C SER A 93 10.00 -3.35 9.20
N PRO A 94 10.98 -3.66 10.07
CA PRO A 94 12.34 -3.94 9.64
C PRO A 94 12.44 -5.28 8.88
N TYR A 95 11.40 -6.11 8.94
CA TYR A 95 11.41 -7.47 8.40
C TYR A 95 10.82 -7.56 6.98
N PHE A 96 10.38 -6.44 6.40
CA PHE A 96 9.79 -6.43 5.06
C PHE A 96 10.80 -6.64 3.94
N ALA A 97 12.05 -6.25 4.16
CA ALA A 97 13.11 -6.45 3.18
C ALA A 97 13.82 -7.79 3.36
N GLY A 98 13.47 -8.61 4.35
CA GLY A 98 14.16 -9.86 4.67
C GLY A 98 14.74 -9.84 6.07
N VAL A 99 15.32 -10.96 6.48
CA VAL A 99 15.95 -11.12 7.79
C VAL A 99 17.31 -11.76 7.63
N ALA A 100 18.21 -11.47 8.56
CA ALA A 100 19.49 -12.15 8.63
C ALA A 100 19.26 -13.64 8.92
N GLY A 101 20.02 -14.50 8.27
CA GLY A 101 19.88 -15.95 8.46
C GLY A 101 20.36 -16.39 9.84
N ASP A 102 19.79 -17.48 10.35
CA ASP A 102 20.33 -18.19 11.50
C ASP A 102 21.52 -19.05 11.04
N VAL A 103 22.73 -18.59 11.32
CA VAL A 103 23.98 -19.23 10.90
C VAL A 103 24.90 -19.44 12.10
N PRO A 104 25.69 -20.53 12.16
CA PRO A 104 26.60 -20.78 13.28
C PRO A 104 27.53 -19.58 13.53
N GLY A 105 27.56 -19.12 14.79
CA GLY A 105 28.36 -17.97 15.21
C GLY A 105 27.69 -16.61 15.00
N SER A 106 26.44 -16.53 14.55
CA SER A 106 25.69 -15.26 14.50
C SER A 106 25.30 -14.74 15.89
N PHE A 107 25.13 -15.65 16.84
CA PHE A 107 24.89 -15.34 18.24
C PHE A 107 26.19 -15.33 19.02
N TRP A 108 26.23 -14.52 20.07
CA TRP A 108 27.30 -14.53 21.06
C TRP A 108 27.36 -15.88 21.78
N ASP A 109 28.57 -16.36 22.07
CA ASP A 109 28.76 -17.49 22.97
C ASP A 109 28.40 -17.07 24.40
N VAL A 110 27.54 -17.83 25.04
CA VAL A 110 27.09 -17.57 26.42
C VAL A 110 28.00 -18.23 27.46
N HIS A 111 28.89 -19.13 27.04
CA HIS A 111 29.82 -19.85 27.92
C HIS A 111 31.11 -19.08 28.13
N GLN A 112 31.02 -17.92 28.77
CA GLN A 112 32.15 -17.03 29.06
C GLN A 112 32.10 -16.46 30.48
N GLU A 113 33.27 -16.15 31.04
CA GLU A 113 33.39 -15.51 32.37
C GLU A 113 33.00 -14.03 32.31
N LEU A 114 32.52 -13.50 33.45
CA LEU A 114 32.10 -12.10 33.53
C LEU A 114 33.28 -11.14 33.40
N GLY A 115 33.22 -10.24 32.42
CA GLY A 115 34.22 -9.20 32.21
C GLY A 115 35.40 -9.61 31.32
N GLU A 116 35.43 -10.86 30.86
CA GLU A 116 36.37 -11.30 29.83
C GLU A 116 35.92 -10.83 28.44
N ASP A 117 36.90 -10.71 27.53
CA ASP A 117 36.61 -10.40 26.13
C ASP A 117 35.89 -11.55 25.44
N SER A 118 34.74 -11.25 24.83
CA SER A 118 33.99 -12.26 24.08
C SER A 118 34.71 -12.62 22.77
N PRO A 119 34.71 -13.90 22.37
CA PRO A 119 35.12 -14.30 21.03
C PRO A 119 34.33 -13.54 19.95
N PRO A 120 34.92 -13.31 18.77
CA PRO A 120 34.20 -12.70 17.64
C PRO A 120 32.95 -13.50 17.25
N HIS A 121 31.89 -12.79 16.92
CA HIS A 121 30.68 -13.35 16.29
C HIS A 121 30.53 -12.76 14.89
N ILE A 122 29.70 -13.38 14.06
CA ILE A 122 29.48 -12.95 12.68
C ILE A 122 28.15 -12.20 12.55
N HIS A 123 28.12 -11.20 11.66
CA HIS A 123 26.89 -10.52 11.26
C HIS A 123 26.49 -11.02 9.87
N PRO A 124 25.54 -11.96 9.76
CA PRO A 124 25.12 -12.46 8.46
C PRO A 124 24.49 -11.36 7.62
N GLU A 125 24.87 -11.29 6.35
CA GLU A 125 24.24 -10.38 5.39
C GLU A 125 22.76 -10.73 5.21
N VAL A 126 21.92 -9.69 5.15
CA VAL A 126 20.50 -9.84 4.86
C VAL A 126 20.32 -9.92 3.34
N LYS A 127 19.71 -11.01 2.86
CA LYS A 127 19.30 -11.09 1.45
C LYS A 127 17.94 -10.41 1.29
N ARG A 128 17.90 -9.39 0.44
CA ARG A 128 16.65 -8.70 0.15
C ARG A 128 15.60 -9.65 -0.43
N VAL A 129 14.39 -9.65 0.13
CA VAL A 129 13.22 -10.38 -0.39
C VAL A 129 12.10 -9.44 -0.82
N GLY A 130 11.09 -9.98 -1.49
CA GLY A 130 9.89 -9.25 -1.93
C GLY A 130 9.93 -8.81 -3.39
N GLU A 131 8.75 -8.48 -3.93
CA GLU A 131 8.57 -8.06 -5.33
C GLU A 131 7.98 -6.65 -5.39
N ARG A 132 8.74 -5.70 -5.95
CA ARG A 132 8.27 -4.32 -6.13
C ARG A 132 7.16 -4.29 -7.21
N PRO A 133 6.12 -3.45 -7.06
CA PRO A 133 5.98 -2.35 -6.10
C PRO A 133 5.35 -2.72 -4.75
N ILE A 134 5.14 -4.00 -4.45
CA ILE A 134 4.35 -4.44 -3.28
C ILE A 134 5.27 -4.94 -2.17
N ILE A 135 5.25 -4.28 -1.01
CA ILE A 135 5.96 -4.79 0.17
C ILE A 135 5.22 -5.98 0.81
N SER A 136 3.91 -5.85 1.04
CA SER A 136 3.10 -6.91 1.65
C SER A 136 1.67 -6.90 1.16
N ASN A 137 1.13 -8.10 0.95
CA ASN A 137 -0.25 -8.31 0.55
C ASN A 137 -1.24 -8.45 1.73
N SER A 138 -0.76 -8.65 2.97
CA SER A 138 -1.63 -9.03 4.09
C SER A 138 -2.63 -7.93 4.47
N HIS A 139 -2.13 -6.70 4.69
CA HIS A 139 -2.97 -5.57 5.06
C HIS A 139 -3.75 -5.00 3.88
N ILE A 140 -3.17 -4.99 2.66
CA ILE A 140 -3.85 -4.42 1.49
C ILE A 140 -5.13 -5.20 1.16
N LYS A 141 -5.10 -6.54 1.23
CA LYS A 141 -6.26 -7.40 0.96
C LYS A 141 -7.40 -7.19 1.95
N THR A 142 -7.07 -6.79 3.18
CA THR A 142 -8.05 -6.54 4.23
C THR A 142 -8.66 -5.15 4.10
N TRP A 143 -7.81 -4.14 3.92
CA TRP A 143 -8.20 -2.76 4.19
C TRP A 143 -8.53 -1.94 2.93
N VAL A 144 -7.92 -2.23 1.79
CA VAL A 144 -8.21 -1.51 0.54
C VAL A 144 -9.67 -1.71 0.10
N PRO A 145 -10.23 -2.95 0.09
CA PRO A 145 -11.66 -3.14 -0.20
C PRO A 145 -12.60 -2.43 0.77
N ARG A 146 -12.13 -2.02 1.95
CA ARG A 146 -12.91 -1.35 3.00
C ARG A 146 -12.76 0.17 2.98
N GLY A 147 -12.11 0.72 1.96
CA GLY A 147 -11.95 2.16 1.80
C GLY A 147 -10.81 2.75 2.64
N TYR A 148 -9.70 2.03 2.79
CA TYR A 148 -8.47 2.54 3.40
C TYR A 148 -7.31 2.48 2.40
N ILE A 149 -6.44 3.48 2.46
CA ILE A 149 -5.13 3.42 1.80
C ILE A 149 -4.20 2.66 2.73
N VAL A 150 -3.40 1.75 2.19
CA VAL A 150 -2.39 1.02 2.97
C VAL A 150 -1.01 1.47 2.52
N VAL A 151 -0.24 1.93 3.49
CA VAL A 151 1.16 2.34 3.29
C VAL A 151 2.03 1.37 4.08
N HIS A 152 2.96 0.72 3.40
CA HIS A 152 4.02 -0.05 4.05
C HIS A 152 5.35 0.68 3.91
N SER A 153 6.18 0.66 4.94
CA SER A 153 7.59 1.04 4.82
C SER A 153 8.50 -0.04 5.37
N SER A 154 9.61 -0.27 4.68
CA SER A 154 10.74 -0.97 5.27
C SER A 154 11.44 0.03 6.20
N SER A 155 11.66 -0.36 7.46
CA SER A 155 12.23 0.51 8.50
C SER A 155 13.65 0.99 8.16
N PRO A 156 14.20 2.01 8.85
CA PRO A 156 15.58 2.44 8.60
C PRO A 156 16.58 1.27 8.73
N GLY A 157 17.62 1.26 7.88
CA GLY A 157 18.65 0.21 7.86
C GLY A 157 18.29 -1.06 7.06
N THR A 158 17.16 -1.09 6.34
CA THR A 158 16.72 -2.22 5.50
C THR A 158 16.89 -2.03 4.01
#